data_AF-U2YCQ6-F1
#
_entry.id   AF-U2YCQ6-F1
#
_cell.length_a   1.000
_cell.length_b   1.000
_cell.length_c   1.000
_cell.angle_alpha   90.00
_cell.angle_beta   90.00
_cell.angle_gamma   90.00
#
_symmetry.space_group_name_H-M   'P 1'
#
loop_
_entity.id
_entity.type
_entity.pdbx_description
1 polymer ?
#
loop_
_entity_poly.entity_id
_entity_poly.type
_entity_poly.pdbx_seq_one_letter_code
_entity_poly.pdbx_strand_id
1 'polypeptide(L)'
;MVESSMKKQLRAWLDERARSFVSESNIRSEEAARKQRLCQKRGAEIVRCTIRGQIVGRQTIEREAKVMYIAHHQFLIKQRGSLYIEEQVEERCACFVRGELVTDEPINRLGRDMEAPRVEREQWTGERLSYQYDRARAVRYAETWWNRHNPVFPSFPVDCTNFVSQCLYAGGAPMTGYPNRARGWWCQNGSWSYSWAVAHAFRWYLSGSRIGLQAVEVAEPEQLMAGDVICYDFQGDGRFDHSTIVVAKDQNGMPLVNAHTTNSRMRYWSYEDSSAYTPNIRYKFFHIIDRK
;
A
#
# COMPACT_ATOMS: atom_id res chain seq x y z
N MET A 1 -32.85 19.47 -6.46
CA MET A 1 -33.10 19.18 -5.02
C MET A 1 -32.52 17.82 -4.59
N VAL A 2 -32.81 16.72 -5.28
CA VAL A 2 -32.32 15.35 -4.92
C VAL A 2 -30.79 15.25 -4.89
N GLU A 3 -30.10 15.88 -5.83
CA GLU A 3 -28.63 15.86 -5.92
C GLU A 3 -27.94 16.56 -4.73
N SER A 4 -28.49 17.69 -4.30
CA SER A 4 -28.04 18.38 -3.08
C SER A 4 -28.30 17.53 -1.82
N SER A 5 -29.33 16.66 -1.85
CA SER A 5 -29.66 15.77 -0.75
C SER A 5 -28.66 14.62 -0.63
N MET A 6 -28.36 13.93 -1.73
CA MET A 6 -27.41 12.80 -1.75
C MET A 6 -26.01 13.22 -1.31
N LYS A 7 -25.51 14.37 -1.80
CA LYS A 7 -24.20 14.90 -1.39
C LYS A 7 -24.16 15.23 0.11
N LYS A 8 -25.26 15.75 0.66
CA LYS A 8 -25.39 16.05 2.10
C LYS A 8 -25.42 14.76 2.92
N GLN A 9 -26.16 13.74 2.48
CA GLN A 9 -26.18 12.41 3.11
C GLN A 9 -24.79 11.77 3.10
N LEU A 10 -24.10 11.75 1.95
CA LEU A 10 -22.74 11.20 1.85
C LEU A 10 -21.77 11.93 2.78
N ARG A 11 -21.84 13.26 2.86
CA ARG A 11 -21.02 14.03 3.80
C ARG A 11 -21.30 13.63 5.26
N ALA A 12 -22.56 13.58 5.65
CA ALA A 12 -22.95 13.18 7.01
C ALA A 12 -22.51 11.74 7.33
N TRP A 13 -22.61 10.84 6.35
CA TRP A 13 -22.12 9.47 6.44
C TRP A 13 -20.61 9.41 6.68
N LEU A 14 -19.82 10.18 5.91
CA LEU A 14 -18.36 10.24 6.09
C LEU A 14 -17.96 10.86 7.44
N ASP A 15 -18.70 11.86 7.92
CA ASP A 15 -18.46 12.44 9.26
C ASP A 15 -18.72 11.41 10.37
N GLU A 16 -19.79 10.62 10.27
CA GLU A 16 -20.09 9.54 11.22
C GLU A 16 -19.08 8.39 11.10
N ARG A 17 -18.69 8.02 9.87
CA ARG A 17 -17.65 7.02 9.63
C ARG A 17 -16.31 7.46 10.24
N ALA A 18 -15.94 8.73 10.12
CA ALA A 18 -14.73 9.27 10.76
C ALA A 18 -14.81 9.17 12.29
N ARG A 19 -15.96 9.46 12.89
CA ARG A 19 -16.18 9.28 14.35
C ARG A 19 -15.99 7.82 14.77
N SER A 20 -16.42 6.86 13.95
CA SER A 20 -16.30 5.42 14.27
C SER A 20 -14.86 4.94 14.47
N PHE A 21 -13.86 5.62 13.91
CA PHE A 21 -12.44 5.31 14.13
C PHE A 21 -11.88 5.84 15.46
N VAL A 22 -12.54 6.81 16.10
CA VAL A 22 -12.04 7.47 17.31
C VAL A 22 -12.76 6.97 18.56
N SER A 23 -14.09 6.88 18.52
CA SER A 23 -14.95 6.52 19.65
C SER A 23 -16.09 5.62 19.22
N GLU A 24 -16.94 5.22 20.17
CA GLU A 24 -18.24 4.64 19.85
C GLU A 24 -19.02 5.57 18.91
N SER A 25 -19.64 4.98 17.90
CA SER A 25 -20.44 5.67 16.88
C SER A 25 -21.68 4.85 16.57
N ASN A 26 -22.67 5.47 15.95
CA ASN A 26 -23.90 4.77 15.56
C ASN A 26 -23.69 3.82 14.37
N ILE A 27 -22.56 3.92 13.67
CA ILE A 27 -22.18 3.00 12.60
C ILE A 27 -21.31 1.88 13.16
N ARG A 28 -21.75 0.63 12.96
CA ARG A 28 -20.89 -0.53 13.19
C ARG A 28 -19.97 -0.71 11.98
N SER A 29 -18.70 -0.34 12.15
CA SER A 29 -17.66 -0.52 11.15
C SER A 29 -16.62 -1.52 11.66
N GLU A 30 -16.62 -2.73 11.09
CA GLU A 30 -15.62 -3.75 11.44
C GLU A 30 -14.20 -3.28 11.08
N GLU A 31 -14.06 -2.50 10.01
CA GLU A 31 -12.78 -1.88 9.64
C GLU A 31 -12.28 -0.91 10.71
N ALA A 32 -13.16 -0.04 11.23
CA ALA A 32 -12.80 0.88 12.29
C ALA A 32 -12.43 0.13 13.57
N ALA A 33 -13.20 -0.90 13.91
CA ALA A 33 -12.94 -1.75 15.07
C ALA A 33 -11.59 -2.48 14.95
N ARG A 34 -11.24 -3.04 13.78
CA ARG A 34 -9.92 -3.63 13.52
C ARG A 34 -8.80 -2.62 13.71
N LYS A 35 -8.93 -1.41 13.14
CA LYS A 35 -7.90 -0.37 13.23
C LYS A 35 -7.71 0.14 14.66
N GLN A 36 -8.80 0.31 15.42
CA GLN A 36 -8.77 0.66 16.83
C GLN A 36 -8.06 -0.42 17.66
N ARG A 37 -8.44 -1.70 17.49
CA ARG A 37 -7.80 -2.82 18.16
C ARG A 37 -6.30 -2.89 17.87
N LEU A 38 -5.91 -2.69 16.61
CA LEU A 38 -4.50 -2.66 16.20
C LEU A 38 -3.74 -1.51 16.88
N CYS A 39 -4.33 -0.32 16.97
CA CYS A 39 -3.72 0.81 17.69
C CYS A 39 -3.57 0.49 19.18
N GLN A 40 -4.63 -0.01 19.82
CA GLN A 40 -4.61 -0.38 21.25
C GLN A 40 -3.54 -1.42 21.57
N LYS A 41 -3.41 -2.47 20.73
CA LYS A 41 -2.41 -3.56 20.88
C LYS A 41 -0.98 -3.04 20.98
N ARG A 42 -0.68 -1.88 20.39
CA ARG A 42 0.66 -1.26 20.40
C ARG A 42 0.77 0.00 21.25
N GLY A 43 -0.20 0.26 22.12
CA GLY A 43 -0.24 1.44 22.99
C GLY A 43 -0.40 2.75 22.21
N ALA A 44 -1.10 2.70 21.08
CA ALA A 44 -1.46 3.86 20.27
C ALA A 44 -2.97 4.12 20.32
N GLU A 45 -3.37 5.37 20.12
CA GLU A 45 -4.77 5.79 20.03
C GLU A 45 -4.98 6.70 18.83
N ILE A 46 -6.12 6.53 18.13
CA ILE A 46 -6.56 7.46 17.10
C ILE A 46 -7.28 8.59 17.81
N VAL A 47 -6.63 9.75 17.97
CA VAL A 47 -7.22 10.90 18.67
C VAL A 47 -8.16 11.70 17.77
N ARG A 48 -7.97 11.61 16.46
CA ARG A 48 -8.83 12.27 15.47
C ARG A 48 -8.76 11.52 14.14
N CYS A 49 -9.90 11.38 13.49
CA CYS A 49 -10.00 10.96 12.11
C CYS A 49 -10.76 12.02 11.31
N THR A 50 -10.32 12.29 10.08
CA THR A 50 -11.09 13.08 9.10
C THR A 50 -11.14 12.33 7.78
N ILE A 51 -12.30 12.29 7.15
CA ILE A 51 -12.49 11.68 5.84
C ILE A 51 -13.00 12.73 4.86
N ARG A 52 -12.25 12.97 3.78
CA ARG A 52 -12.67 13.86 2.69
C ARG A 52 -13.09 13.03 1.48
N GLY A 53 -14.34 13.20 1.05
CA GLY A 53 -14.88 12.55 -0.14
C GLY A 53 -14.80 13.44 -1.37
N GLN A 54 -14.28 12.92 -2.49
CA GLN A 54 -14.32 13.54 -3.80
C GLN A 54 -15.08 12.63 -4.77
N ILE A 55 -16.25 13.07 -5.26
CA ILE A 55 -17.02 12.32 -6.25
C ILE A 55 -16.24 12.29 -7.56
N VAL A 56 -16.03 11.09 -8.12
CA VAL A 56 -15.32 10.87 -9.39
C VAL A 56 -16.23 10.32 -10.48
N GLY A 57 -17.41 9.81 -10.13
CA GLY A 57 -18.39 9.41 -11.12
C GLY A 57 -19.74 9.10 -10.50
N ARG A 58 -20.74 9.01 -11.37
CA ARG A 58 -22.10 8.64 -11.00
C ARG A 58 -22.74 7.82 -12.10
N GLN A 59 -23.45 6.77 -11.70
CA GLN A 59 -24.32 6.01 -12.57
C GLN A 59 -25.71 5.98 -11.94
N THR A 60 -26.76 6.09 -12.75
CA THR A 60 -28.14 6.00 -12.25
C THR A 60 -28.92 5.11 -13.18
N ILE A 61 -29.51 4.05 -12.63
CA ILE A 61 -30.31 3.05 -13.34
C ILE A 61 -31.61 2.92 -12.57
N GLU A 62 -32.72 3.24 -13.23
CA GLU A 62 -34.07 3.23 -12.64
C GLU A 62 -34.17 3.99 -11.30
N ARG A 63 -34.23 3.26 -10.19
CA ARG A 63 -34.39 3.79 -8.82
C ARG A 63 -33.10 3.75 -8.00
N GLU A 64 -32.01 3.25 -8.59
CA GLU A 64 -30.71 3.09 -7.96
C GLU A 64 -29.72 4.11 -8.54
N ALA A 65 -29.00 4.81 -7.66
CA ALA A 65 -27.89 5.68 -8.03
C ALA A 65 -26.60 5.21 -7.34
N LYS A 66 -25.60 4.86 -8.14
CA LYS A 66 -24.24 4.56 -7.68
C LYS A 66 -23.38 5.81 -7.79
N VAL A 67 -22.76 6.19 -6.69
CA VAL A 67 -21.84 7.33 -6.62
C VAL A 67 -20.46 6.79 -6.28
N MET A 68 -19.53 6.89 -7.23
CA MET A 68 -18.14 6.51 -7.03
C MET A 68 -17.38 7.74 -6.55
N TYR A 69 -16.62 7.58 -5.49
CA TYR A 69 -15.87 8.67 -4.89
C TYR A 69 -14.55 8.18 -4.30
N ILE A 70 -13.60 9.10 -4.21
CA ILE A 70 -12.33 8.88 -3.50
C ILE A 70 -12.50 9.35 -2.06
N ALA A 71 -12.22 8.48 -1.11
CA ALA A 71 -12.18 8.79 0.31
C ALA A 71 -10.72 8.96 0.75
N HIS A 72 -10.37 10.17 1.19
CA HIS A 72 -9.06 10.46 1.80
C HIS A 72 -9.22 10.52 3.33
N HIS A 73 -8.72 9.48 3.98
CA HIS A 73 -8.66 9.34 5.43
C HIS A 73 -7.37 9.93 5.96
N GLN A 74 -7.46 10.73 7.02
CA GLN A 74 -6.32 11.20 7.81
C GLN A 74 -6.57 10.82 9.26
N PHE A 75 -5.66 10.03 9.83
CA PHE A 75 -5.69 9.56 11.20
C PHE A 75 -4.58 10.25 11.98
N LEU A 76 -4.94 11.10 12.94
CA LEU A 76 -4.01 11.61 13.93
C LEU A 76 -3.86 10.56 15.02
N ILE A 77 -2.67 9.96 15.08
CA ILE A 77 -2.37 8.87 16.00
C ILE A 77 -1.41 9.37 17.07
N LYS A 78 -1.76 9.10 18.32
CA LYS A 78 -0.90 9.34 19.49
C LYS A 78 -0.33 8.02 19.98
N GLN A 79 0.97 8.00 20.25
CA GLN A 79 1.66 6.84 20.81
C GLN A 79 2.81 7.32 21.70
N ARG A 80 2.87 6.86 22.96
CA ARG A 80 3.92 7.24 23.94
C ARG A 80 4.24 8.75 23.99
N GLY A 81 3.20 9.59 23.94
CA GLY A 81 3.34 11.06 24.00
C GLY A 81 3.72 11.74 22.68
N SER A 82 4.04 10.99 21.63
CA SER A 82 4.27 11.51 20.28
C SER A 82 3.00 11.44 19.43
N LEU A 83 2.87 12.35 18.48
CA LEU A 83 1.78 12.38 17.49
C LEU A 83 2.37 12.20 16.09
N TYR A 84 1.65 11.48 15.24
CA TYR A 84 1.92 11.43 13.80
C TYR A 84 0.61 11.27 13.01
N ILE A 85 0.69 11.55 11.71
CA ILE A 85 -0.46 11.41 10.80
C ILE A 85 -0.21 10.21 9.91
N GLU A 86 -1.14 9.26 9.96
CA GLU A 86 -1.30 8.21 8.96
C GLU A 86 -2.38 8.64 7.96
N GLU A 87 -2.15 8.42 6.67
CA GLU A 87 -3.11 8.75 5.63
C GLU A 87 -3.43 7.54 4.75
N GLN A 88 -4.69 7.45 4.30
CA GLN A 88 -5.13 6.40 3.39
C GLN A 88 -6.07 7.01 2.34
N VAL A 89 -5.88 6.65 1.08
CA VAL A 89 -6.76 7.03 -0.03
C VAL A 89 -7.31 5.77 -0.68
N GLU A 90 -8.64 5.67 -0.71
CA GLU A 90 -9.35 4.54 -1.29
C GLU A 90 -10.51 4.99 -2.18
N GLU A 91 -10.83 4.17 -3.18
CA GLU A 91 -12.04 4.34 -4.00
C GLU A 91 -13.20 3.61 -3.33
N ARG A 92 -14.37 4.26 -3.31
CA ARG A 92 -15.58 3.73 -2.70
C ARG A 92 -16.79 3.93 -3.60
N CYS A 93 -17.78 3.07 -3.46
CA CYS A 93 -19.06 3.16 -4.14
C CYS A 93 -20.19 3.26 -3.11
N ALA A 94 -20.88 4.40 -3.10
CA ALA A 94 -22.10 4.61 -2.34
C ALA A 94 -23.32 4.31 -3.22
N CYS A 95 -24.19 3.40 -2.79
CA CYS A 95 -25.43 3.08 -3.47
C CYS A 95 -26.60 3.79 -2.78
N PHE A 96 -27.42 4.47 -3.58
CA PHE A 96 -28.62 5.16 -3.14
C PHE A 96 -29.84 4.55 -3.80
N VAL A 97 -30.88 4.22 -3.02
CA VAL A 97 -32.15 3.72 -3.53
C VAL A 97 -33.24 4.72 -3.17
N ARG A 98 -33.97 5.22 -4.18
CA ARG A 98 -34.97 6.29 -4.00
C ARG A 98 -34.43 7.55 -3.29
N GLY A 99 -33.14 7.82 -3.44
CA GLY A 99 -32.48 9.00 -2.87
C GLY A 99 -31.93 8.83 -1.45
N GLU A 100 -32.08 7.66 -0.84
CA GLU A 100 -31.51 7.33 0.47
C GLU A 100 -30.26 6.46 0.33
N LEU A 101 -29.21 6.76 1.11
CA LEU A 101 -27.99 5.95 1.16
C LEU A 101 -28.30 4.57 1.75
N VAL A 102 -28.04 3.52 0.99
CA VAL A 102 -28.28 2.12 1.40
C VAL A 102 -26.98 1.40 1.72
N THR A 103 -25.97 1.52 0.86
CA THR A 103 -24.66 0.89 1.07
C THR A 103 -23.52 1.82 0.72
N ASP A 104 -22.37 1.58 1.33
CA ASP A 104 -21.11 2.27 1.05
C ASP A 104 -19.95 1.28 1.22
N GLU A 105 -19.34 0.90 0.11
CA GLU A 105 -18.35 -0.18 0.07
C GLU A 105 -17.04 0.27 -0.60
N PRO A 106 -15.87 -0.19 -0.10
CA PRO A 106 -14.61 0.03 -0.79
C PRO A 106 -14.56 -0.75 -2.10
N ILE A 107 -14.03 -0.13 -3.15
CA ILE A 107 -13.75 -0.80 -4.42
C ILE A 107 -12.43 -1.54 -4.28
N ASN A 108 -12.50 -2.84 -4.02
CA ASN A 108 -11.30 -3.67 -3.90
C ASN A 108 -10.75 -4.05 -5.27
N ARG A 109 -9.52 -3.62 -5.56
CA ARG A 109 -8.79 -3.97 -6.79
C ARG A 109 -7.83 -5.17 -6.61
N LEU A 110 -7.62 -5.62 -5.38
CA LEU A 110 -6.91 -6.86 -5.10
C LEU A 110 -7.83 -8.03 -5.52
N GLY A 111 -7.66 -8.51 -6.74
CA GLY A 111 -8.51 -9.57 -7.28
C GLY A 111 -8.31 -9.84 -8.76
N ARG A 112 -7.45 -10.82 -9.06
CA ARG A 112 -7.64 -11.83 -10.11
C ARG A 112 -6.58 -12.91 -9.94
N ASP A 113 -7.03 -14.16 -9.82
CA ASP A 113 -6.21 -15.37 -9.86
C ASP A 113 -5.60 -15.56 -11.25
N MET A 114 -4.62 -14.73 -11.59
CA MET A 114 -3.74 -14.99 -12.71
C MET A 114 -2.53 -15.73 -12.17
N GLU A 115 -2.17 -16.88 -12.75
CA GLU A 115 -0.95 -17.59 -12.39
C GLU A 115 0.24 -16.62 -12.36
N ALA A 116 0.97 -16.59 -11.25
CA ALA A 116 2.06 -15.64 -11.10
C ALA A 116 3.17 -16.01 -12.10
N PRO A 117 3.69 -15.05 -12.87
CA PRO A 117 4.75 -15.35 -13.82
C PRO A 117 5.99 -15.84 -13.08
N ARG A 118 6.64 -16.86 -13.65
CA ARG A 118 7.90 -17.40 -13.09
C ARG A 118 9.05 -16.44 -13.40
N VAL A 119 9.91 -16.25 -12.40
CA VAL A 119 11.14 -15.47 -12.53
C VAL A 119 12.30 -16.43 -12.79
N GLU A 120 13.05 -16.16 -13.86
CA GLU A 120 14.29 -16.86 -14.15
C GLU A 120 15.39 -16.36 -13.21
N ARG A 121 16.18 -17.29 -12.66
CA ARG A 121 17.35 -16.91 -11.86
C ARG A 121 18.37 -16.22 -12.76
N GLU A 122 18.85 -15.07 -12.32
CA GLU A 122 19.98 -14.44 -12.98
C GLU A 122 21.22 -15.33 -12.86
N GLN A 123 21.81 -15.68 -14.01
CA GLN A 123 23.13 -16.26 -14.05
C GLN A 123 24.15 -15.20 -13.67
N TRP A 124 24.94 -15.46 -12.63
CA TRP A 124 25.98 -14.57 -12.20
C TRP A 124 27.12 -14.57 -13.23
N THR A 125 27.35 -13.43 -13.87
CA THR A 125 28.38 -13.27 -14.91
C THR A 125 29.76 -12.93 -14.36
N GLY A 126 29.92 -12.80 -13.04
CA GLY A 126 31.15 -12.34 -12.41
C GLY A 126 31.23 -10.81 -12.24
N GLU A 127 30.48 -10.04 -13.02
CA GLU A 127 30.44 -8.58 -12.90
C GLU A 127 29.66 -8.14 -11.65
N ARG A 128 30.30 -7.30 -10.82
CA ARG A 128 29.64 -6.58 -9.74
C ARG A 128 29.35 -5.17 -10.22
N LEU A 129 28.07 -4.83 -10.37
CA LEU A 129 27.67 -3.43 -10.55
C LEU A 129 27.93 -2.68 -9.24
N SER A 130 28.79 -1.67 -9.31
CA SER A 130 29.01 -0.75 -8.20
C SER A 130 27.89 0.28 -8.21
N TYR A 131 27.09 0.30 -7.15
CA TYR A 131 26.08 1.33 -6.92
C TYR A 131 25.95 1.54 -5.41
N GLN A 132 25.47 2.72 -5.02
CA GLN A 132 25.14 3.03 -3.64
C GLN A 132 23.63 3.22 -3.52
N TYR A 133 23.01 2.56 -2.55
CA TYR A 133 21.60 2.75 -2.25
C TYR A 133 21.41 3.91 -1.27
N ASP A 134 20.80 5.00 -1.74
CA ASP A 134 20.40 6.15 -0.94
C ASP A 134 18.97 5.96 -0.44
N ARG A 135 18.87 5.45 0.79
CA ARG A 135 17.61 5.27 1.52
C ARG A 135 16.80 6.54 1.65
N ALA A 136 17.45 7.67 1.89
CA ALA A 136 16.77 8.95 2.09
C ALA A 136 16.10 9.41 0.79
N ARG A 137 16.70 9.14 -0.38
CA ARG A 137 16.06 9.38 -1.68
C ARG A 137 14.89 8.44 -1.93
N ALA A 138 15.01 7.15 -1.59
CA ALA A 138 13.92 6.20 -1.71
C ALA A 138 12.71 6.61 -0.86
N VAL A 139 12.94 6.97 0.41
CA VAL A 139 11.88 7.46 1.30
C VAL A 139 11.29 8.77 0.80
N ARG A 140 12.10 9.72 0.34
CA ARG A 140 11.59 10.98 -0.22
C ARG A 140 10.71 10.75 -1.43
N TYR A 141 11.06 9.80 -2.28
CA TYR A 141 10.23 9.40 -3.40
C TYR A 141 8.90 8.81 -2.91
N ALA A 142 8.96 7.88 -1.95
CA ALA A 142 7.77 7.28 -1.36
C ALA A 142 6.84 8.33 -0.74
N GLU A 143 7.39 9.30 -0.01
CA GLU A 143 6.65 10.44 0.57
C GLU A 143 6.07 11.38 -0.49
N THR A 144 6.73 11.50 -1.63
CA THR A 144 6.26 12.35 -2.73
C THR A 144 5.09 11.71 -3.46
N TRP A 145 5.17 10.40 -3.73
CA TRP A 145 4.27 9.71 -4.66
C TRP A 145 3.22 8.81 -3.99
N TRP A 146 3.20 8.67 -2.65
CA TRP A 146 2.33 7.72 -1.93
C TRP A 146 0.83 7.70 -2.33
N ASN A 147 0.28 8.83 -2.80
CA ASN A 147 -1.13 8.96 -3.18
C ASN A 147 -1.39 9.26 -4.66
N ARG A 148 -0.37 9.20 -5.53
CA ARG A 148 -0.54 9.47 -6.97
C ARG A 148 0.51 8.75 -7.81
N HIS A 149 0.18 8.47 -9.06
CA HIS A 149 1.09 7.80 -9.99
C HIS A 149 2.12 8.79 -10.55
N ASN A 150 3.38 8.35 -10.67
CA ASN A 150 4.41 9.09 -11.40
C ASN A 150 4.24 8.88 -12.91
N PRO A 151 3.95 9.92 -13.71
CA PRO A 151 3.67 9.79 -15.13
C PRO A 151 4.88 9.34 -15.98
N VAL A 152 6.09 9.36 -15.41
CA VAL A 152 7.30 8.84 -16.08
C VAL A 152 7.27 7.32 -16.19
N PHE A 153 6.52 6.63 -15.32
CA PHE A 153 6.42 5.18 -15.27
C PHE A 153 5.05 4.68 -15.72
N PRO A 154 4.92 3.44 -16.20
CA PRO A 154 3.62 2.85 -16.49
C PRO A 154 2.74 2.80 -15.23
N SER A 155 1.45 3.06 -15.42
CA SER A 155 0.43 2.98 -14.38
C SER A 155 -0.31 1.65 -14.47
N PHE A 156 -0.63 1.06 -13.32
CA PHE A 156 -1.38 -0.20 -13.24
C PHE A 156 -2.56 -0.05 -12.28
N PRO A 157 -3.67 -0.80 -12.45
CA PRO A 157 -4.75 -0.83 -11.46
C PRO A 157 -4.33 -1.43 -10.11
N VAL A 158 -3.39 -2.37 -10.14
CA VAL A 158 -2.69 -2.96 -8.97
C VAL A 158 -1.21 -2.71 -9.19
N ASP A 159 -0.62 -1.86 -8.36
CA ASP A 159 0.65 -1.20 -8.63
C ASP A 159 1.59 -1.16 -7.43
N CYS A 160 1.28 -1.90 -6.35
CA CYS A 160 2.08 -1.92 -5.13
C CYS A 160 3.58 -2.14 -5.39
N THR A 161 3.90 -3.11 -6.24
CA THR A 161 5.29 -3.46 -6.59
C THR A 161 5.91 -2.45 -7.55
N ASN A 162 5.12 -1.90 -8.48
CA ASN A 162 5.59 -0.85 -9.38
C ASN A 162 6.00 0.41 -8.58
N PHE A 163 5.19 0.81 -7.59
CA PHE A 163 5.51 1.91 -6.68
C PHE A 163 6.78 1.63 -5.86
N VAL A 164 6.87 0.46 -5.21
CA VAL A 164 8.06 0.09 -4.44
C VAL A 164 9.30 0.07 -5.34
N SER A 165 9.20 -0.48 -6.54
CA SER A 165 10.31 -0.50 -7.50
C SER A 165 10.76 0.91 -7.90
N GLN A 166 9.82 1.83 -8.13
CA GLN A 166 10.15 3.23 -8.38
C GLN A 166 10.87 3.89 -7.20
N CYS A 167 10.46 3.59 -5.96
CA CYS A 167 11.15 4.09 -4.77
C CYS A 167 12.59 3.58 -4.69
N LEU A 168 12.81 2.28 -4.92
CA LEU A 168 14.15 1.68 -4.90
C LEU A 168 15.04 2.23 -6.03
N TYR A 169 14.47 2.43 -7.22
CA TYR A 169 15.15 3.04 -8.35
C TYR A 169 15.55 4.50 -8.06
N ALA A 170 14.65 5.28 -7.45
CA ALA A 170 14.95 6.65 -7.03
C ALA A 170 16.05 6.71 -5.96
N GLY A 171 16.18 5.64 -5.16
CA GLY A 171 17.28 5.40 -4.24
C GLY A 171 18.59 4.96 -4.91
N GLY A 172 18.65 4.85 -6.24
CA GLY A 172 19.89 4.55 -6.97
C GLY A 172 20.14 3.08 -7.27
N ALA A 173 19.18 2.19 -6.99
CA ALA A 173 19.30 0.78 -7.38
C ALA A 173 19.32 0.65 -8.93
N PRO A 174 20.32 -0.02 -9.52
CA PRO A 174 20.43 -0.15 -10.96
C PRO A 174 19.47 -1.21 -11.49
N MET A 175 18.96 -0.96 -12.69
CA MET A 175 18.15 -1.94 -13.41
C MET A 175 19.03 -3.00 -14.08
N THR A 176 18.60 -4.27 -14.07
CA THR A 176 19.36 -5.41 -14.64
C THR A 176 18.45 -6.36 -15.41
N GLY A 177 19.01 -7.17 -16.30
CA GLY A 177 18.30 -8.29 -16.95
C GLY A 177 17.41 -7.93 -18.16
N TYR A 178 17.40 -6.67 -18.59
CA TYR A 178 16.77 -6.24 -19.84
C TYR A 178 17.34 -7.02 -21.04
N PRO A 179 16.54 -7.40 -22.06
CA PRO A 179 15.10 -7.14 -22.24
C PRO A 179 14.17 -8.30 -21.83
N ASN A 180 14.67 -9.39 -21.24
CA ASN A 180 13.81 -10.52 -20.89
C ASN A 180 12.92 -10.14 -19.70
N ARG A 181 11.59 -10.22 -19.89
CA ARG A 181 10.61 -9.88 -18.84
C ARG A 181 10.65 -10.83 -17.64
N ALA A 182 11.08 -12.07 -17.84
CA ALA A 182 11.24 -13.06 -16.77
C ALA A 182 12.55 -12.91 -15.99
N ARG A 183 13.47 -12.02 -16.41
CA ARG A 183 14.81 -11.89 -15.82
C ARG A 183 15.07 -10.47 -15.29
N GLY A 184 15.82 -10.42 -14.20
CA GLY A 184 16.31 -9.19 -13.59
C GLY A 184 15.23 -8.33 -13.00
N TRP A 185 15.49 -7.03 -12.91
CA TRP A 185 14.59 -6.01 -12.36
C TRP A 185 14.79 -4.70 -13.12
N TRP A 186 13.79 -4.33 -13.93
CA TRP A 186 13.87 -3.19 -14.85
C TRP A 186 12.49 -2.71 -15.33
N CYS A 187 12.42 -1.42 -15.67
CA CYS A 187 11.35 -0.80 -16.44
C CYS A 187 11.94 0.27 -17.36
N GLN A 188 11.95 0.00 -18.67
CA GLN A 188 12.60 0.83 -19.69
C GLN A 188 11.88 0.69 -21.03
N ASN A 189 11.91 1.73 -21.86
CA ASN A 189 11.37 1.73 -23.23
C ASN A 189 9.90 1.26 -23.31
N GLY A 190 9.07 1.65 -22.35
CA GLY A 190 7.66 1.25 -22.28
C GLY A 190 7.41 -0.22 -21.92
N SER A 191 8.44 -0.98 -21.54
CA SER A 191 8.34 -2.38 -21.09
C SER A 191 8.91 -2.55 -19.68
N TRP A 192 8.66 -3.69 -19.06
CA TRP A 192 9.08 -4.00 -17.70
C TRP A 192 9.22 -5.50 -17.44
N SER A 193 10.15 -5.83 -16.55
CA SER A 193 10.27 -7.16 -15.93
C SER A 193 9.08 -7.49 -15.01
N TYR A 194 8.79 -8.77 -14.81
CA TYR A 194 7.76 -9.19 -13.86
C TYR A 194 8.11 -8.78 -12.42
N SER A 195 9.36 -8.89 -12.03
CA SER A 195 9.86 -8.47 -10.70
C SER A 195 9.69 -6.96 -10.45
N TRP A 196 9.62 -6.12 -11.49
CA TRP A 196 9.35 -4.69 -11.34
C TRP A 196 7.89 -4.40 -10.95
N ALA A 197 6.93 -5.20 -11.42
CA ALA A 197 5.51 -4.86 -11.36
C ALA A 197 4.62 -5.87 -10.62
N VAL A 198 5.10 -7.08 -10.32
CA VAL A 198 4.31 -8.17 -9.72
C VAL A 198 4.90 -8.61 -8.38
N ALA A 199 4.11 -8.55 -7.31
CA ALA A 199 4.57 -8.79 -5.93
C ALA A 199 5.24 -10.16 -5.75
N HIS A 200 4.62 -11.23 -6.27
CA HIS A 200 5.19 -12.57 -6.19
C HIS A 200 6.55 -12.69 -6.89
N ALA A 201 6.67 -12.15 -8.10
CA ALA A 201 7.92 -12.13 -8.85
C ALA A 201 9.00 -11.32 -8.11
N PHE A 202 8.61 -10.18 -7.54
CA PHE A 202 9.50 -9.28 -6.82
C PHE A 202 10.08 -9.92 -5.56
N ARG A 203 9.25 -10.58 -4.75
CA ARG A 203 9.70 -11.35 -3.57
C ARG A 203 10.79 -12.38 -3.94
N TRP A 204 10.59 -13.12 -5.03
CA TRP A 204 11.58 -14.11 -5.48
C TRP A 204 12.85 -13.46 -6.01
N TYR A 205 12.73 -12.34 -6.73
CA TYR A 205 13.88 -11.56 -7.17
C TYR A 205 14.73 -11.09 -5.98
N LEU A 206 14.12 -10.45 -4.96
CA LEU A 206 14.83 -9.95 -3.78
C LEU A 206 15.57 -11.06 -3.01
N SER A 207 15.00 -12.27 -2.96
CA SER A 207 15.65 -13.42 -2.31
C SER A 207 16.81 -14.02 -3.09
N GLY A 208 16.83 -13.84 -4.42
CA GLY A 208 17.75 -14.55 -5.31
C GLY A 208 18.79 -13.65 -6.00
N SER A 209 18.59 -12.33 -5.99
CA SER A 209 19.40 -11.38 -6.75
C SER A 209 20.85 -11.35 -6.28
N ARG A 210 21.77 -11.49 -7.23
CA ARG A 210 23.23 -11.44 -7.00
C ARG A 210 23.89 -10.25 -7.69
N ILE A 211 23.14 -9.50 -8.49
CA ILE A 211 23.62 -8.39 -9.32
C ILE A 211 22.58 -7.26 -9.24
N GLY A 212 23.03 -6.00 -9.18
CA GLY A 212 22.14 -4.84 -9.12
C GLY A 212 21.42 -4.74 -7.77
N LEU A 213 20.09 -4.53 -7.78
CA LEU A 213 19.30 -4.44 -6.55
C LEU A 213 19.42 -5.73 -5.72
N GLN A 214 19.98 -5.63 -4.52
CA GLN A 214 20.14 -6.76 -3.61
C GLN A 214 19.56 -6.48 -2.23
N ALA A 215 19.09 -7.54 -1.59
CA ALA A 215 18.55 -7.52 -0.26
C ALA A 215 18.99 -8.73 0.55
N VAL A 216 18.93 -8.61 1.88
CA VAL A 216 19.05 -9.70 2.84
C VAL A 216 17.69 -9.88 3.50
N GLU A 217 17.21 -11.13 3.54
CA GLU A 217 16.03 -11.45 4.33
C GLU A 217 16.38 -11.38 5.82
N VAL A 218 15.60 -10.61 6.59
CA VAL A 218 15.72 -10.51 8.05
C VAL A 218 14.54 -11.21 8.72
N ALA A 219 14.73 -11.67 9.95
CA ALA A 219 13.73 -12.48 10.65
C ALA A 219 12.58 -11.64 11.20
N GLU A 220 12.91 -10.46 11.74
CA GLU A 220 11.98 -9.64 12.50
C GLU A 220 11.80 -8.24 11.87
N PRO A 221 10.59 -7.66 11.91
CA PRO A 221 10.31 -6.35 11.32
C PRO A 221 11.12 -5.20 11.94
N GLU A 222 11.52 -5.32 13.21
CA GLU A 222 12.36 -4.36 13.93
C GLU A 222 13.75 -4.20 13.32
N GLN A 223 14.22 -5.22 12.59
CA GLN A 223 15.52 -5.17 11.90
C GLN A 223 15.46 -4.30 10.64
N LEU A 224 14.27 -3.98 10.14
CA LEU A 224 14.11 -3.13 8.98
C LEU A 224 14.43 -1.68 9.29
N MET A 225 14.86 -0.97 8.27
CA MET A 225 15.16 0.46 8.27
C MET A 225 14.33 1.17 7.20
N ALA A 226 14.26 2.49 7.31
CA ALA A 226 13.75 3.34 6.22
C ALA A 226 14.43 2.98 4.88
N GLY A 227 13.63 2.77 3.83
CA GLY A 227 14.06 2.26 2.52
C GLY A 227 13.96 0.74 2.35
N ASP A 228 13.72 -0.02 3.41
CA ASP A 228 13.54 -1.47 3.32
C ASP A 228 12.14 -1.88 2.87
N VAL A 229 11.99 -3.15 2.48
CA VAL A 229 10.76 -3.66 1.84
C VAL A 229 10.12 -4.75 2.68
N ILE A 230 8.79 -4.78 2.69
CA ILE A 230 7.99 -5.87 3.24
C ILE A 230 7.14 -6.46 2.11
N CYS A 231 7.19 -7.78 1.94
CA CYS A 231 6.28 -8.51 1.05
C CYS A 231 5.25 -9.29 1.89
N TYR A 232 4.00 -9.29 1.43
CA TYR A 232 2.86 -9.90 2.11
C TYR A 232 2.26 -10.99 1.25
N ASP A 233 2.02 -12.14 1.85
CA ASP A 233 1.17 -13.23 1.34
C ASP A 233 -0.06 -13.24 2.26
N PHE A 234 -1.17 -12.68 1.79
CA PHE A 234 -2.32 -12.42 2.65
C PHE A 234 -3.03 -13.71 3.07
N GLN A 235 -3.05 -14.71 2.21
CA GLN A 235 -3.77 -15.98 2.40
C GLN A 235 -2.90 -17.06 3.04
N GLY A 236 -1.58 -16.88 3.04
CA GLY A 236 -0.60 -17.86 3.50
C GLY A 236 -0.46 -19.06 2.56
N ASP A 237 -0.77 -18.90 1.27
CA ASP A 237 -0.75 -19.97 0.27
C ASP A 237 0.58 -20.07 -0.50
N GLY A 238 1.54 -19.20 -0.17
CA GLY A 238 2.86 -19.09 -0.82
C GLY A 238 2.89 -18.09 -1.97
N ARG A 239 1.75 -17.53 -2.38
CA ARG A 239 1.66 -16.44 -3.34
C ARG A 239 1.79 -15.11 -2.59
N PHE A 240 2.68 -14.22 -3.06
CA PHE A 240 2.82 -12.90 -2.45
C PHE A 240 2.01 -11.90 -3.26
N ASP A 241 1.14 -11.17 -2.57
CA ASP A 241 0.09 -10.33 -3.17
C ASP A 241 0.46 -8.85 -3.12
N HIS A 242 1.23 -8.46 -2.11
CA HIS A 242 1.48 -7.07 -1.82
C HIS A 242 2.93 -6.80 -1.44
N SER A 243 3.36 -5.57 -1.68
CA SER A 243 4.69 -5.10 -1.29
C SER A 243 4.61 -3.65 -0.85
N THR A 244 5.36 -3.31 0.20
CA THR A 244 5.41 -1.96 0.77
C THR A 244 6.85 -1.55 1.03
N ILE A 245 7.07 -0.24 1.19
CA ILE A 245 8.36 0.32 1.57
C ILE A 245 8.28 0.97 2.95
N VAL A 246 9.25 0.68 3.81
CA VAL A 246 9.41 1.28 5.13
C VAL A 246 9.87 2.72 4.97
N VAL A 247 9.16 3.67 5.58
CA VAL A 247 9.50 5.09 5.53
C VAL A 247 9.88 5.67 6.88
N ALA A 248 9.42 5.05 7.96
CA ALA A 248 9.68 5.48 9.33
C ALA A 248 9.55 4.31 10.31
N LYS A 249 9.80 4.59 11.58
CA LYS A 249 9.47 3.69 12.70
C LYS A 249 8.55 4.40 13.69
N ASP A 250 7.68 3.63 14.32
CA ASP A 250 6.83 4.08 15.41
C ASP A 250 7.62 4.11 16.74
N GLN A 251 6.95 4.51 17.82
CA GLN A 251 7.60 4.67 19.14
C GLN A 251 7.96 3.33 19.83
N ASN A 252 7.57 2.20 19.24
CA ASN A 252 7.98 0.87 19.66
C ASN A 252 9.13 0.33 18.77
N GLY A 253 9.64 1.13 17.82
CA GLY A 253 10.66 0.70 16.87
C GLY A 253 10.11 -0.14 15.71
N MET A 254 8.78 -0.19 15.55
CA MET A 254 8.13 -0.98 14.50
C MET A 254 8.02 -0.18 13.20
N PRO A 255 8.14 -0.82 12.03
CA PRO A 255 8.05 -0.10 10.76
C PRO A 255 6.70 0.59 10.51
N LEU A 256 6.77 1.77 9.92
CA LEU A 256 5.66 2.45 9.27
C LEU A 256 5.93 2.50 7.76
N VAL A 257 4.94 2.15 6.95
CA VAL A 257 5.11 1.90 5.52
C VAL A 257 4.26 2.81 4.65
N ASN A 258 4.77 3.09 3.45
CA ASN A 258 3.99 3.63 2.35
C ASN A 258 3.71 2.53 1.33
N ALA A 259 2.54 2.61 0.68
CA ALA A 259 2.08 1.60 -0.25
C ALA A 259 1.08 2.17 -1.26
N HIS A 260 0.94 1.51 -2.41
CA HIS A 260 -0.13 1.76 -3.37
C HIS A 260 -1.19 0.63 -3.40
N THR A 261 -2.06 0.60 -4.42
CA THR A 261 -3.29 -0.22 -4.57
C THR A 261 -4.41 0.18 -3.61
N THR A 262 -4.09 0.28 -2.34
CA THR A 262 -4.79 1.16 -1.40
C THR A 262 -3.76 2.13 -0.87
N ASN A 263 -3.72 3.31 -1.48
CA ASN A 263 -2.68 4.31 -1.25
C ASN A 263 -2.60 4.63 0.24
N SER A 264 -1.46 4.36 0.86
CA SER A 264 -1.27 4.45 2.30
C SER A 264 0.04 5.17 2.60
N ARG A 265 0.03 6.05 3.61
CA ARG A 265 1.21 6.75 4.11
C ARG A 265 1.36 6.55 5.61
N MET A 266 2.56 6.16 6.04
CA MET A 266 2.91 5.89 7.43
C MET A 266 1.97 4.88 8.12
N ARG A 267 1.46 3.90 7.37
CA ARG A 267 0.59 2.83 7.89
C ARG A 267 1.39 1.84 8.71
N TYR A 268 0.80 1.31 9.78
CA TYR A 268 1.46 0.28 10.58
C TYR A 268 1.71 -1.00 9.76
N TRP A 269 2.94 -1.52 9.82
CA TRP A 269 3.44 -2.54 8.90
C TRP A 269 2.66 -3.85 8.89
N SER A 270 1.99 -4.23 9.99
CA SER A 270 1.38 -5.57 10.11
C SER A 270 0.19 -5.76 9.19
N TYR A 271 -0.44 -4.68 8.70
CA TYR A 271 -1.60 -4.74 7.82
C TYR A 271 -2.82 -5.46 8.44
N GLU A 272 -2.85 -5.72 9.75
CA GLU A 272 -3.98 -6.39 10.45
C GLU A 272 -5.31 -5.62 10.33
N ASP A 273 -5.25 -4.33 10.01
CA ASP A 273 -6.41 -3.47 9.75
C ASP A 273 -6.91 -3.50 8.29
N SER A 274 -6.18 -4.18 7.38
CA SER A 274 -6.52 -4.27 5.96
C SER A 274 -7.78 -5.09 5.71
N SER A 275 -8.52 -4.74 4.65
CA SER A 275 -9.60 -5.58 4.11
C SER A 275 -9.09 -6.89 3.52
N ALA A 276 -7.81 -6.95 3.11
CA ALA A 276 -7.16 -8.15 2.60
C ALA A 276 -6.55 -9.04 3.70
N TYR A 277 -6.55 -8.60 4.96
CA TYR A 277 -5.95 -9.37 6.05
C TYR A 277 -6.66 -10.70 6.26
N THR A 278 -5.87 -11.76 6.45
CA THR A 278 -6.35 -13.04 7.01
C THR A 278 -5.43 -13.46 8.16
N PRO A 279 -5.92 -14.31 9.10
CA PRO A 279 -5.08 -14.86 10.16
C PRO A 279 -3.88 -15.69 9.66
N ASN A 280 -3.89 -16.11 8.39
CA ASN A 280 -2.82 -16.91 7.78
C ASN A 280 -1.70 -16.06 7.15
N ILE A 281 -1.81 -14.73 7.21
CA ILE A 281 -0.87 -13.80 6.58
C ILE A 281 0.58 -14.16 6.88
N ARG A 282 1.41 -14.17 5.84
CA ARG A 282 2.86 -14.37 5.94
C ARG A 282 3.59 -13.15 5.44
N TYR A 283 4.75 -12.90 6.05
CA TYR A 283 5.60 -11.76 5.72
C TYR A 283 6.97 -12.24 5.24
N LYS A 284 7.58 -11.43 4.40
CA LYS A 284 9.02 -11.47 4.13
C LYS A 284 9.60 -10.07 4.29
N PHE A 285 10.62 -9.95 5.14
CA PHE A 285 11.26 -8.70 5.48
C PHE A 285 12.61 -8.62 4.76
N PHE A 286 12.78 -7.61 3.92
CA PHE A 286 13.98 -7.46 3.09
C PHE A 286 14.72 -6.18 3.44
N HIS A 287 15.89 -6.34 4.05
CA HIS A 287 16.86 -5.26 4.23
C HIS A 287 17.62 -5.03 2.92
N ILE A 288 17.45 -3.87 2.29
CA ILE A 288 18.17 -3.53 1.05
C ILE A 288 19.64 -3.27 1.37
N ILE A 289 20.57 -3.83 0.61
CA ILE A 289 22.00 -3.69 0.93
C ILE A 289 22.51 -2.30 0.49
N ASP A 290 23.03 -1.55 1.46
CA ASP A 290 23.75 -0.30 1.23
C ASP A 290 25.23 -0.62 0.98
N ARG A 291 25.66 -0.61 -0.27
CA ARG A 291 27.09 -0.69 -0.58
C ARG A 291 27.67 0.72 -0.55
N LYS A 292 28.50 1.00 0.46
CA LYS A 292 29.42 2.15 0.44
C LYS A 292 30.66 1.81 -0.37
#